data_AF-A0A4P6MH43-F1
#
_entry.id   AF-A0A4P6MH43-F1
#
_cell.length_a   1.000
_cell.length_b   1.000
_cell.length_c   1.000
_cell.angle_alpha   90.00
_cell.angle_beta   90.00
_cell.angle_gamma   90.00
#
_symmetry.space_group_name_H-M   'P 1'
#
loop_
_entity.id
_entity.type
_entity.pdbx_description
1 polymer ?
#
loop_
_entity_poly.entity_id
_entity_poly.type
_entity_poly.pdbx_seq_one_letter_code
_entity_poly.pdbx_strand_id
1 'polypeptide(L)'
;MPLQDGPANAEPIPVAASLLPLLNHLRLTALGCRCAARADLFEACALLSSDKGQARDAYAEALIRCLGQALDNPPLFFRPGVSEVSFDEAWLMRLVAAFQGDDTASAAFLICSRVPKVHRRNLAFLAHSVSDQFRQI
;
A
#
# COMPACT_ATOMS: atom_id res chain seq x y z
N MET A 1 11.64 -39.11 -20.79
CA MET A 1 10.54 -38.34 -20.21
C MET A 1 11.14 -37.04 -19.68
N PRO A 2 11.12 -35.92 -20.43
CA PRO A 2 11.71 -34.69 -19.93
C PRO A 2 10.77 -34.01 -18.92
N LEU A 3 11.42 -33.36 -17.97
CA LEU A 3 10.86 -32.71 -16.79
C LEU A 3 10.10 -31.44 -17.18
N GLN A 4 9.05 -31.18 -16.40
CA GLN A 4 8.05 -30.13 -16.52
C GLN A 4 8.58 -28.75 -16.91
N ASP A 5 7.84 -28.09 -17.79
CA ASP A 5 7.82 -26.65 -17.98
C ASP A 5 7.67 -25.97 -16.60
N GLY A 6 8.71 -25.24 -16.18
CA GLY A 6 8.62 -24.32 -15.04
C GLY A 6 7.54 -23.27 -15.32
N PRO A 7 6.88 -22.71 -14.27
CA PRO A 7 5.84 -21.73 -14.51
C PRO A 7 6.42 -20.59 -15.34
N ALA A 8 5.77 -20.35 -16.47
CA ALA A 8 6.09 -19.31 -17.44
C ALA A 8 6.48 -18.02 -16.70
N ASN A 9 7.59 -17.39 -17.13
CA ASN A 9 8.03 -16.08 -16.70
C ASN A 9 6.81 -15.15 -16.58
N ALA A 10 6.31 -14.96 -15.36
CA ALA A 10 5.19 -14.08 -15.11
C ALA A 10 5.67 -12.69 -15.52
N GLU A 11 5.05 -12.09 -16.54
CA GLU A 11 5.39 -10.73 -16.94
C GLU A 11 5.27 -9.82 -15.70
N PRO A 12 6.22 -8.89 -15.51
CA PRO A 12 6.19 -7.99 -14.37
C PRO A 12 4.84 -7.28 -14.33
N ILE A 13 4.14 -7.32 -13.19
CA ILE A 13 2.88 -6.62 -13.06
C ILE A 13 3.16 -5.12 -13.22
N PRO A 14 2.59 -4.45 -14.24
CA PRO A 14 2.99 -3.08 -14.55
C PRO A 14 2.49 -2.13 -13.47
N VAL A 15 3.43 -1.38 -12.88
CA VAL A 15 3.14 -0.23 -12.03
C VAL A 15 3.60 1.03 -12.77
N ALA A 16 2.76 2.07 -12.77
CA ALA A 16 3.11 3.34 -13.39
C ALA A 16 4.40 3.91 -12.78
N ALA A 17 5.33 4.36 -13.62
CA ALA A 17 6.63 4.86 -13.17
C ALA A 17 6.52 6.00 -12.14
N SER A 18 5.47 6.83 -12.26
CA SER A 18 5.16 7.91 -11.32
C SER A 18 4.85 7.44 -9.89
N LEU A 19 4.45 6.17 -9.71
CA LEU A 19 4.11 5.60 -8.41
C LEU A 19 5.29 4.87 -7.75
N LEU A 20 6.41 4.69 -8.45
CA LEU A 20 7.59 4.00 -7.90
C LEU A 20 8.17 4.67 -6.64
N PRO A 21 8.23 6.01 -6.51
CA PRO A 21 8.68 6.66 -5.27
C PRO A 21 7.77 6.30 -4.08
N LEU A 22 6.45 6.33 -4.29
CA LEU A 22 5.48 5.93 -3.26
C LEU A 22 5.60 4.44 -2.92
N LEU A 23 5.73 3.56 -3.92
CA LEU A 23 5.90 2.13 -3.68
C LEU A 23 7.14 1.86 -2.83
N ASN A 24 8.27 2.49 -3.16
CA ASN A 24 9.50 2.33 -2.38
C ASN A 24 9.38 2.91 -0.97
N HIS A 25 8.66 4.02 -0.79
CA HIS A 25 8.34 4.53 0.55
C HIS A 25 7.52 3.51 1.35
N LEU A 26 6.44 2.96 0.78
CA LEU A 26 5.62 1.95 1.45
C LEU A 26 6.38 0.65 1.75
N ARG A 27 7.31 0.23 0.88
CA ARG A 27 8.22 -0.90 1.14
C ARG A 27 9.12 -0.65 2.36
N LEU A 28 9.67 0.56 2.49
CA LEU A 28 10.44 0.98 3.66
C LEU A 28 9.58 1.03 4.92
N THR A 29 8.39 1.63 4.83
CA THR A 29 7.43 1.68 5.94
C THR A 29 7.01 0.28 6.41
N ALA A 30 6.77 -0.65 5.48
CA ALA A 30 6.45 -2.03 5.78
C ALA A 30 7.61 -2.77 6.46
N LEU A 31 8.86 -2.50 6.06
CA LEU A 31 10.04 -2.99 6.77
C LEU A 31 10.08 -2.45 8.21
N GLY A 32 9.88 -1.15 8.39
CA GLY A 32 9.84 -0.50 9.71
C GLY A 32 8.77 -1.09 10.63
N CYS A 33 7.54 -1.25 10.13
CA CYS A 33 6.42 -1.83 10.87
C CYS A 33 6.69 -3.25 11.39
N ARG A 34 7.50 -4.05 10.67
CA ARG A 34 7.87 -5.41 11.07
C ARG A 34 8.93 -5.46 12.15
N CYS A 35 9.83 -4.48 12.17
CA CYS A 35 10.95 -4.40 13.10
C CYS A 35 10.62 -3.61 14.37
N ALA A 36 9.61 -2.74 14.33
CA ALA A 36 9.18 -1.94 15.47
C ALA A 36 8.49 -2.84 16.52
N ALA A 37 9.01 -2.83 17.76
CA ALA A 37 8.27 -3.35 18.91
C ALA A 37 6.98 -2.56 19.02
N ARG A 38 5.82 -3.23 18.85
CA ARG A 38 4.43 -2.76 18.94
C ARG A 38 4.32 -1.37 19.62
N ALA A 39 4.57 -0.31 18.86
CA ALA A 39 4.76 1.02 19.44
C ALA A 39 3.41 1.65 19.74
N ASP A 40 3.39 2.31 20.88
CA ASP A 40 2.24 2.72 21.67
C ASP A 40 1.44 3.88 21.04
N LEU A 41 0.16 3.89 21.37
CA LEU A 41 -0.88 4.94 21.47
C LEU A 41 -0.63 6.40 20.97
N PHE A 42 0.61 6.89 20.88
CA PHE A 42 0.99 8.24 20.46
C PHE A 42 1.05 8.46 18.92
N GLU A 43 0.97 7.39 18.13
CA GLU A 43 0.98 7.45 16.65
C GLU A 43 -0.25 8.20 16.09
N ALA A 44 -1.39 8.13 16.79
CA ALA A 44 -2.61 8.86 16.43
C ALA A 44 -2.44 10.39 16.47
N CYS A 45 -1.52 10.90 17.31
CA CYS A 45 -1.22 12.32 17.39
C CYS A 45 -0.37 12.80 16.20
N ALA A 46 0.43 11.92 15.57
CA ALA A 46 1.22 12.28 14.39
C ALA A 46 0.35 12.53 13.16
N LEU A 47 -0.83 11.90 13.06
CA LEU A 47 -1.84 12.20 12.03
C LEU A 47 -2.41 13.63 12.14
N LEU A 48 -2.30 14.25 13.31
CA LEU A 48 -2.73 15.63 13.60
C LEU A 48 -1.59 16.65 13.51
N SER A 49 -0.37 16.21 13.18
CA SER A 49 0.80 17.08 13.08
C SER A 49 0.67 18.05 11.90
N SER A 50 1.05 19.31 12.12
CA SER A 50 1.12 20.34 11.06
C SER A 50 2.34 20.17 10.15
N ASP A 51 3.29 19.31 10.51
CA ASP A 51 4.41 18.95 9.66
C ASP A 51 3.95 17.94 8.60
N LYS A 52 3.98 18.36 7.33
CA LYS A 52 3.55 17.54 6.19
C LYS A 52 4.36 16.25 6.04
N GLY A 53 5.65 16.27 6.33
CA GLY A 53 6.51 15.08 6.25
C GLY A 53 6.15 14.06 7.33
N GLN A 54 5.95 14.53 8.55
CA GLN A 54 5.55 13.68 9.67
C GLN A 54 4.13 13.12 9.50
N ALA A 55 3.20 13.94 9.03
CA ALA A 55 1.84 13.49 8.71
C ALA A 55 1.86 12.43 7.60
N ARG A 56 2.63 12.64 6.53
CA ARG A 56 2.80 11.69 5.43
C ARG A 56 3.29 10.33 5.92
N ASP A 57 4.34 10.31 6.72
CA ASP A 57 4.94 9.07 7.22
C ASP A 57 3.97 8.34 8.17
N ALA A 58 3.22 9.09 9.00
CA ALA A 58 2.17 8.54 9.87
C ALA A 58 1.00 7.94 9.08
N TYR A 59 0.53 8.58 8.00
CA TYR A 59 -0.50 8.01 7.13
C TYR A 59 -0.02 6.73 6.43
N ALA A 60 1.23 6.71 5.97
CA ALA A 60 1.82 5.52 5.38
C ALA A 60 1.90 4.37 6.40
N GLU A 61 2.35 4.64 7.63
CA GLU A 61 2.43 3.65 8.70
C GLU A 61 1.04 3.10 9.06
N ALA A 62 0.07 3.98 9.29
CA ALA A 62 -1.31 3.62 9.57
C ALA A 62 -1.92 2.77 8.44
N LEU A 63 -1.67 3.11 7.17
CA LEU A 63 -2.12 2.33 6.02
C LEU A 63 -1.52 0.92 6.02
N ILE A 64 -0.20 0.79 6.21
CA ILE A 64 0.47 -0.51 6.23
C ILE A 64 -0.04 -1.39 7.38
N ARG A 65 -0.20 -0.81 8.57
CA ARG A 65 -0.77 -1.51 9.73
C ARG A 65 -2.22 -1.94 9.46
N CYS A 66 -3.02 -1.05 8.87
CA CYS A 66 -4.39 -1.34 8.49
C CYS A 66 -4.46 -2.48 7.47
N LEU A 67 -3.60 -2.50 6.45
CA LEU A 67 -3.52 -3.60 5.48
C LEU A 67 -3.20 -4.95 6.15
N GLY A 68 -2.28 -4.96 7.11
CA GLY A 68 -1.95 -6.17 7.88
C GLY A 68 -3.11 -6.71 8.75
N GLN A 69 -4.10 -5.87 9.08
CA GLN A 69 -5.29 -6.27 9.84
C GLN A 69 -6.51 -6.50 8.95
N ALA A 70 -6.59 -5.79 7.82
CA ALA A 70 -7.76 -5.75 6.96
C ALA A 70 -7.77 -6.86 5.91
N LEU A 71 -6.64 -7.46 5.58
CA LEU A 71 -6.55 -8.56 4.63
C LEU A 71 -6.56 -9.89 5.38
N ASP A 72 -7.18 -10.91 4.77
CA ASP A 72 -7.22 -12.26 5.35
C ASP A 72 -5.81 -12.87 5.55
N ASN A 73 -4.85 -12.44 4.72
CA ASN A 73 -3.43 -12.76 4.85
C ASN A 73 -2.61 -11.46 4.90
N PRO A 74 -1.52 -11.41 5.68
CA PRO A 74 -0.62 -10.26 5.69
C PRO A 74 -0.14 -9.93 4.27
N PRO A 75 -0.13 -8.65 3.87
CA PRO A 75 0.31 -8.26 2.54
C PRO A 75 1.81 -8.54 2.35
N LEU A 76 2.15 -9.10 1.20
CA LEU A 76 3.51 -9.36 0.76
C LEU A 76 4.11 -8.08 0.16
N PHE A 77 5.06 -7.48 0.87
CA PHE A 77 5.89 -6.38 0.37
C PHE A 77 7.31 -6.88 0.08
N PHE A 78 7.81 -6.56 -1.10
CA PHE A 78 9.19 -6.83 -1.48
C PHE A 78 10.15 -5.78 -0.90
N ARG A 79 11.45 -6.01 -1.10
CA ARG A 79 12.49 -5.06 -0.66
C ARG A 79 12.45 -3.79 -1.53
N PRO A 80 12.74 -2.61 -0.97
CA PRO A 80 12.88 -1.38 -1.76
C PRO A 80 13.91 -1.54 -2.88
N GLY A 81 13.65 -0.91 -4.02
CA GLY A 81 14.57 -0.88 -5.16
C GLY A 81 14.56 -2.12 -6.07
N VAL A 82 13.82 -3.18 -5.76
CA VAL A 82 13.64 -4.30 -6.69
C VAL A 82 12.63 -3.95 -7.78
N SER A 83 12.87 -4.44 -8.99
CA SER A 83 12.02 -4.20 -10.16
C SER A 83 10.74 -5.02 -10.14
N GLU A 84 10.75 -6.20 -9.53
CA GLU A 84 9.54 -7.00 -9.39
C GLU A 84 8.55 -6.32 -8.45
N VAL A 85 7.27 -6.60 -8.67
CA VAL A 85 6.17 -6.11 -7.85
C VAL A 85 5.31 -7.30 -7.46
N SER A 86 4.98 -7.41 -6.18
CA SER A 86 4.06 -8.44 -5.70
C SER A 86 2.63 -8.14 -6.16
N PHE A 87 1.74 -9.14 -6.11
CA PHE A 87 0.32 -8.91 -6.38
C PHE A 87 -0.29 -7.85 -5.44
N ASP A 88 0.16 -7.80 -4.18
CA ASP A 88 -0.37 -6.91 -3.16
C ASP A 88 0.07 -5.47 -3.38
N GLU A 89 1.34 -5.31 -3.74
CA GLU A 89 1.92 -4.03 -4.12
C GLU A 89 1.23 -3.47 -5.38
N ALA A 90 1.05 -4.31 -6.41
CA ALA A 90 0.38 -3.90 -7.63
C ALA A 90 -1.09 -3.51 -7.40
N TRP A 91 -1.82 -4.30 -6.62
CA TRP A 91 -3.19 -3.97 -6.22
C TRP A 91 -3.26 -2.63 -5.48
N LEU A 92 -2.35 -2.40 -4.53
CA LEU A 92 -2.31 -1.15 -3.77
C LEU A 92 -1.95 0.05 -4.66
N MET A 93 -0.99 -0.11 -5.58
CA MET A 93 -0.63 0.95 -6.53
C MET A 93 -1.77 1.27 -7.51
N ARG A 94 -2.55 0.26 -7.93
CA ARG A 94 -3.76 0.49 -8.73
C ARG A 94 -4.85 1.23 -7.94
N LEU A 95 -4.99 0.93 -6.65
CA LEU A 95 -5.92 1.65 -5.78
C LEU A 95 -5.52 3.12 -5.63
N VAL A 96 -4.24 3.39 -5.40
CA VAL A 96 -3.71 4.76 -5.36
C VAL A 96 -3.89 5.47 -6.70
N ALA A 97 -3.57 4.81 -7.81
CA ALA A 97 -3.77 5.37 -9.15
C ALA A 97 -5.23 5.75 -9.41
N ALA A 98 -6.19 4.91 -8.97
CA ALA A 98 -7.61 5.20 -9.08
C ALA A 98 -8.00 6.45 -8.27
N PHE A 99 -7.49 6.60 -7.04
CA PHE A 99 -7.71 7.83 -6.26
C PHE A 99 -7.07 9.06 -6.90
N GLN A 100 -5.84 8.95 -7.44
CA GLN A 100 -5.19 10.03 -8.19
C GLN A 100 -5.83 10.31 -9.56
N GLY A 101 -6.70 9.43 -10.06
CA GLY A 101 -7.48 9.65 -11.28
C GLY A 101 -8.92 10.07 -11.01
N ASP A 102 -9.30 10.25 -9.74
CA ASP A 102 -10.68 10.47 -9.30
C ASP A 102 -11.65 9.34 -9.78
N ASP A 103 -11.11 8.16 -10.06
CA ASP A 103 -11.84 6.95 -10.49
C ASP A 103 -12.37 6.19 -9.27
N THR A 104 -13.43 6.75 -8.70
CA THR A 104 -14.10 6.20 -7.51
C THR A 104 -14.71 4.81 -7.74
N ALA A 105 -15.11 4.49 -8.99
CA ALA A 105 -15.68 3.20 -9.33
C ALA A 105 -14.61 2.09 -9.27
N SER A 106 -13.45 2.32 -9.88
CA SER A 106 -12.32 1.40 -9.81
C SER A 106 -11.79 1.27 -8.39
N ALA A 107 -11.69 2.37 -7.63
CA ALA A 107 -11.28 2.33 -6.23
C ALA A 107 -12.24 1.48 -5.38
N ALA A 108 -13.55 1.70 -5.52
CA ALA A 108 -14.57 0.92 -4.81
C ALA A 108 -14.51 -0.57 -5.18
N PHE A 109 -14.34 -0.89 -6.46
CA PHE A 109 -14.18 -2.26 -6.94
C PHE A 109 -12.95 -2.94 -6.32
N LEU A 110 -11.78 -2.29 -6.36
CA LEU A 110 -10.53 -2.83 -5.81
C LEU A 110 -10.61 -3.06 -4.29
N ILE A 111 -11.27 -2.18 -3.55
CA ILE A 111 -11.49 -2.36 -2.11
C ILE A 111 -12.48 -3.51 -1.87
N CYS A 112 -13.60 -3.55 -2.59
CA CYS A 112 -14.62 -4.57 -2.37
C CYS A 112 -14.17 -5.97 -2.74
N SER A 113 -13.26 -6.11 -3.71
CA SER A 113 -12.75 -7.40 -4.18
C SER A 113 -11.81 -8.10 -3.20
N ARG A 114 -11.25 -7.35 -2.23
CA ARG A 114 -10.19 -7.87 -1.35
C ARG A 114 -10.35 -7.58 0.14
N VAL A 115 -11.16 -6.58 0.48
CA VAL A 115 -11.24 -6.08 1.86
C VAL A 115 -12.60 -6.46 2.45
N PRO A 116 -12.65 -7.16 3.60
CA PRO A 116 -13.88 -7.42 4.34
C PRO A 116 -14.61 -6.12 4.68
N LYS A 117 -15.94 -6.15 4.66
CA LYS A 117 -16.81 -4.96 4.78
C LYS A 117 -16.46 -4.07 5.97
N VAL A 118 -16.07 -4.66 7.10
CA VAL A 118 -15.73 -3.95 8.36
C VAL A 118 -14.51 -3.04 8.23
N HIS A 119 -13.55 -3.35 7.35
CA HIS A 119 -12.32 -2.56 7.19
C HIS A 119 -12.35 -1.59 6.00
N ARG A 120 -13.34 -1.72 5.10
CA ARG A 120 -13.37 -0.96 3.83
C ARG A 120 -13.30 0.54 4.01
N ARG A 121 -14.08 1.10 4.94
CA ARG A 121 -14.12 2.56 5.16
C ARG A 121 -12.78 3.10 5.64
N ASN A 122 -12.18 2.46 6.63
CA ASN A 122 -10.91 2.91 7.20
C ASN A 122 -9.78 2.77 6.19
N LEU A 123 -9.75 1.65 5.46
CA LEU A 123 -8.74 1.46 4.42
C LEU A 123 -8.91 2.45 3.27
N ALA A 124 -10.14 2.70 2.82
CA ALA A 124 -10.42 3.69 1.79
C ALA A 124 -9.91 5.08 2.20
N PHE A 125 -10.21 5.49 3.44
CA PHE A 125 -9.76 6.77 3.98
C PHE A 125 -8.23 6.86 3.99
N LEU A 126 -7.54 5.87 4.57
CA LEU A 126 -6.08 5.88 4.67
C LEU A 126 -5.39 5.84 3.30
N ALA A 127 -5.88 5.00 2.38
CA ALA A 127 -5.33 4.90 1.03
C ALA A 127 -5.55 6.19 0.22
N HIS A 128 -6.70 6.84 0.38
CA HIS A 128 -6.97 8.14 -0.23
C HIS A 128 -6.09 9.25 0.37
N SER A 129 -5.94 9.30 1.70
CA SER A 129 -5.05 10.26 2.36
C SER A 129 -3.59 10.07 1.93
N VAL A 130 -3.09 8.84 1.82
CA VAL A 130 -1.75 8.56 1.28
C VAL A 130 -1.67 9.00 -0.19
N SER A 131 -2.68 8.71 -1.01
CA SER A 131 -2.72 9.17 -2.39
C SER A 131 -2.55 10.69 -2.49
N ASP A 132 -3.28 11.46 -1.69
CA ASP A 132 -3.22 12.93 -1.71
C ASP A 132 -1.88 13.50 -1.24
N GLN A 133 -1.30 12.94 -0.17
CA GLN A 133 -0.02 13.40 0.37
C GLN A 133 1.14 13.19 -0.62
N PHE A 134 1.07 12.15 -1.45
CA PHE A 134 2.12 11.80 -2.42
C PHE A 134 1.86 12.32 -3.83
N ARG A 135 0.68 12.92 -4.10
CA ARG A 135 0.37 13.61 -5.37
C ARG A 135 1.13 14.94 -5.51
N GLN A 136 1.65 15.49 -4.40
CA GLN A 136 2.24 16.83 -4.31
C GLN A 136 3.78 16.86 -4.50
N ILE A 137 4.39 15.78 -5.00
CA ILE A 137 5.84 15.62 -5.13
C ILE A 137 6.25 15.64 -6.61
#